data_AF-A0A3M8B960-F1
#
_entry.id   AF-A0A3M8B960-F1
#
_cell.length_a   1.000
_cell.length_b   1.000
_cell.length_c   1.000
_cell.angle_alpha   90.00
_cell.angle_beta   90.00
_cell.angle_gamma   90.00
#
_symmetry.space_group_name_H-M   'P 1'
#
loop_
_entity.id
_entity.type
_entity.pdbx_description
1 polymer ?
#
loop_
_entity_poly.entity_id
_entity_poly.type
_entity_poly.pdbx_seq_one_letter_code
_entity_poly.pdbx_strand_id
1 'polypeptide(L)'
;MSIQNVSDRERYVQEQFNLWNEKFNIPFEHEYELKKYFELQHQYDNTPDEHVKTKRELLDMMNKLKYHLPRLKPKLNNELYEKLLKASVTRQLVEIYSVDRCTGKTSTLIKFAKEFDIAVAVPFSEIAEKLRGEYGYERIYGLNELKYKNERQIVIDEGIDMYKLRELTESMKLEIVTGFIEGRFVNAKKLFNR
;
A
#
# COMPACT_ATOMS: atom_id res chain seq x y z
N MET A 1 14.24 24.31 33.20
CA MET A 1 13.87 23.17 32.35
C MET A 1 12.98 23.65 31.20
N SER A 2 13.50 24.36 30.19
CA SER A 2 12.58 25.06 29.26
C SER A 2 13.03 25.24 27.81
N ILE A 3 14.30 25.02 27.45
CA ILE A 3 14.77 25.23 26.05
C ILE A 3 15.08 23.90 25.35
N GLN A 4 15.72 22.94 26.02
CA GLN A 4 16.02 21.62 25.44
C GLN A 4 14.76 20.81 25.10
N ASN A 5 13.77 20.76 26.01
CA ASN A 5 12.52 20.01 25.76
C ASN A 5 11.67 20.55 24.60
N VAL A 6 11.75 21.85 24.31
CA VAL A 6 11.01 22.46 23.18
C VAL A 6 11.71 22.08 21.87
N SER A 7 13.04 22.15 21.83
CA SER A 7 13.85 21.76 20.69
C SER A 7 13.73 20.26 20.35
N ASP A 8 13.64 19.39 21.36
CA ASP A 8 13.52 17.94 21.13
C ASP A 8 12.14 17.57 20.56
N ARG A 9 11.07 18.20 21.06
CA ARG A 9 9.71 18.00 20.55
C ARG A 9 9.58 18.44 19.09
N GLU A 10 10.05 19.65 18.75
CA GLU A 10 9.97 20.18 17.39
C GLU A 10 10.76 19.32 16.41
N ARG A 11 11.96 18.86 16.81
CA ARG A 11 12.74 17.92 16.02
C ARG A 11 11.97 16.62 15.77
N TYR A 12 11.42 16.00 16.82
CA TYR A 12 10.62 14.78 16.68
C TYR A 12 9.45 14.95 15.72
N VAL A 13 8.66 16.03 15.88
CA VAL A 13 7.50 16.30 15.03
C VAL A 13 7.91 16.44 13.58
N GLN A 14 9.00 17.17 13.31
CA GLN A 14 9.49 17.36 11.95
C GLN A 14 10.03 16.06 11.33
N GLU A 15 10.75 15.25 12.10
CA GLU A 15 11.25 13.94 11.64
C GLU A 15 10.10 12.98 11.30
N GLN A 16 9.10 12.85 12.19
CA GLN A 16 7.93 11.99 11.93
C GLN A 16 7.12 12.50 10.73
N PHE A 17 6.94 13.82 10.64
CA PHE A 17 6.26 14.42 9.50
C PHE A 17 7.00 14.15 8.18
N ASN A 18 8.33 14.27 8.16
CA ASN A 18 9.13 13.95 6.98
C ASN A 18 9.00 12.47 6.58
N LEU A 19 9.09 11.54 7.53
CA LEU A 19 8.93 10.10 7.28
C LEU A 19 7.54 9.77 6.70
N TRP A 20 6.50 10.46 7.16
CA TRP A 20 5.16 10.29 6.60
C TRP A 20 5.02 10.96 5.24
N ASN A 21 5.60 12.14 5.06
CA ASN A 21 5.59 12.83 3.77
C ASN A 21 6.35 12.03 2.71
N GLU A 22 7.39 11.29 3.05
CA GLU A 22 8.06 10.37 2.10
C GLU A 22 7.13 9.24 1.64
N LYS A 23 6.25 8.77 2.51
CA LYS A 23 5.41 7.58 2.26
C LYS A 23 4.01 7.91 1.73
N PHE A 24 3.50 9.11 2.00
CA PHE A 24 2.11 9.48 1.74
C PHE A 24 2.00 10.82 1.02
N ASN A 25 0.98 10.95 0.19
CA ASN A 25 0.54 12.23 -0.33
C ASN A 25 -0.26 12.94 0.77
N ILE A 26 0.39 13.88 1.46
CA ILE A 26 -0.21 14.70 2.53
C ILE A 26 -0.70 16.01 1.90
N PRO A 27 -2.02 16.25 1.81
CA PRO A 27 -2.53 17.55 1.38
C PRO A 27 -2.15 18.65 2.38
N PHE A 28 -1.93 19.87 1.88
CA PHE A 28 -1.49 21.00 2.69
C PHE A 28 -2.45 21.27 3.87
N GLU A 29 -3.75 21.13 3.61
CA GLU A 29 -4.84 21.30 4.58
C GLU A 29 -4.83 20.28 5.73
N HIS A 30 -3.99 19.23 5.65
CA HIS A 30 -3.87 18.19 6.67
C HIS A 30 -2.50 18.16 7.36
N GLU A 31 -1.56 19.02 6.94
CA GLU A 31 -0.23 19.06 7.55
C GLU A 31 -0.31 19.46 9.02
N TYR A 32 -1.19 20.41 9.35
CA TYR A 32 -1.33 20.92 10.70
C TYR A 32 -1.83 19.84 11.67
N GLU A 33 -2.91 19.14 11.30
CA GLU A 33 -3.51 18.06 12.09
C GLU A 33 -2.52 16.91 12.28
N LEU A 34 -1.74 16.59 11.25
CA LEU A 34 -0.76 15.52 11.33
C LEU A 34 0.42 15.90 12.24
N LYS A 35 0.92 17.14 12.16
CA LYS A 35 1.93 17.65 13.10
C LYS A 35 1.39 17.66 14.54
N LYS A 36 0.13 18.06 14.75
CA LYS A 36 -0.54 17.98 16.05
C LYS A 36 -0.66 16.56 16.58
N TYR A 37 -0.94 15.58 15.70
CA TYR A 37 -0.94 14.18 16.08
C TYR A 37 0.43 13.73 16.58
N PHE A 38 1.53 14.08 15.89
CA PHE A 38 2.88 13.76 16.35
C PHE A 38 3.27 14.49 17.64
N GLU A 39 2.82 15.73 17.84
CA GLU A 39 3.02 16.44 19.11
C GLU A 39 2.39 15.66 20.27
N LEU A 40 1.15 15.18 20.11
CA LEU A 40 0.46 14.39 21.13
C LEU A 40 1.13 13.03 21.35
N GLN A 41 1.60 12.39 20.29
CA GLN A 41 2.34 11.13 20.37
C GLN A 41 3.62 11.30 21.19
N HIS A 42 4.42 12.33 20.89
CA HIS A 42 5.62 12.65 21.65
C HIS A 42 5.29 12.93 23.13
N GLN A 43 4.22 13.68 23.39
CA GLN A 43 3.79 13.97 24.76
C GLN A 43 3.37 12.70 25.51
N TYR A 44 2.67 11.78 24.85
CA TYR A 44 2.27 10.50 25.42
C TYR A 44 3.50 9.64 25.78
N ASP A 45 4.45 9.53 24.86
CA ASP A 45 5.67 8.72 25.03
C ASP A 45 6.56 9.26 26.16
N ASN A 46 6.58 10.57 26.39
CA ASN A 46 7.36 11.21 27.45
C ASN A 46 6.59 11.39 28.77
N THR A 47 5.30 11.08 28.81
CA THR A 47 4.54 11.12 30.07
C THR A 47 4.90 9.89 30.91
N PRO A 48 5.21 10.00 32.21
CA PRO A 48 5.52 8.83 33.03
C PRO A 48 4.29 7.92 33.19
N ASP A 49 4.50 6.61 33.34
CA ASP A 49 3.42 5.60 33.34
C ASP A 49 2.42 5.76 34.50
N GLU A 50 2.87 6.31 35.63
CA GLU A 50 2.03 6.62 36.79
C GLU A 50 0.98 7.71 36.53
N HIS A 51 1.18 8.54 35.49
CA HIS A 51 0.20 9.56 35.06
C HIS A 51 -0.88 8.96 34.14
N VAL A 52 -1.53 7.89 34.60
CA VAL A 52 -2.51 7.11 33.83
C VAL A 52 -3.63 7.97 33.25
N LYS A 53 -4.15 8.92 34.03
CA LYS A 53 -5.23 9.82 33.57
C LYS A 53 -4.77 10.69 32.40
N THR A 54 -3.61 11.32 32.51
CA THR A 54 -3.04 12.17 31.45
C THR A 54 -2.76 11.36 30.19
N LYS A 55 -2.18 10.16 30.31
CA LYS A 55 -1.97 9.25 29.17
C LYS A 55 -3.28 8.88 28.48
N ARG A 56 -4.33 8.60 29.24
CA ARG A 56 -5.67 8.32 28.70
C ARG A 56 -6.24 9.52 27.92
N GLU A 57 -6.13 10.72 28.47
CA GLU A 57 -6.58 11.94 27.80
C GLU A 57 -5.82 12.20 26.49
N LEU A 58 -4.50 11.97 26.48
CA LEU A 58 -3.67 12.07 25.27
C LEU A 58 -4.09 11.06 24.20
N LEU A 59 -4.33 9.80 24.59
CA LEU A 59 -4.85 8.76 23.69
C LEU A 59 -6.20 9.15 23.09
N ASP A 60 -7.11 9.67 23.91
CA ASP A 60 -8.42 10.11 23.44
C ASP A 60 -8.32 11.26 22.43
N MET A 61 -7.40 12.21 22.64
CA MET A 61 -7.13 13.29 21.69
C MET A 61 -6.50 12.78 20.39
N MET A 62 -5.51 11.87 20.48
CA MET A 62 -4.91 11.23 19.31
C MET A 62 -5.96 10.47 18.48
N ASN A 63 -6.85 9.72 19.14
CA ASN A 63 -7.92 8.99 18.47
C ASN A 63 -8.87 9.94 17.75
N LYS A 64 -9.28 11.04 18.39
CA LYS A 64 -10.11 12.09 17.75
C LYS A 64 -9.43 12.66 16.50
N LEU A 65 -8.16 13.04 16.57
CA LEU A 65 -7.41 13.52 15.40
C LEU A 65 -7.34 12.46 14.30
N LYS A 66 -7.11 11.19 14.66
CA LYS A 66 -7.04 10.10 13.69
C LYS A 66 -8.34 9.86 12.93
N TYR A 67 -9.50 10.15 13.55
CA TYR A 67 -10.79 10.12 12.86
C TYR A 67 -10.96 11.27 11.85
N HIS A 68 -10.32 12.41 12.10
CA HIS A 68 -10.38 13.58 11.22
C HIS A 68 -9.30 13.59 10.14
N LEU A 69 -8.20 12.87 10.34
CA LEU A 69 -7.18 12.68 9.31
C LEU A 69 -7.78 11.86 8.15
N PRO A 70 -7.73 12.35 6.90
CA PRO A 70 -8.18 11.57 5.77
C PRO A 70 -7.34 10.30 5.65
N ARG A 71 -7.88 9.31 4.94
CA ARG A 71 -7.07 8.18 4.50
C ARG A 71 -6.04 8.68 3.49
N LEU A 72 -4.84 8.98 3.98
CA LEU A 72 -3.73 9.43 3.17
C LEU A 72 -3.39 8.36 2.14
N LYS A 73 -3.31 8.78 0.87
CA LYS A 73 -2.93 7.88 -0.21
C LYS A 73 -1.41 7.69 -0.17
N PRO A 74 -0.89 6.45 -0.23
CA PRO A 74 0.54 6.23 -0.34
C PRO A 74 1.10 6.93 -1.58
N LYS A 75 2.32 7.47 -1.47
CA LYS A 75 3.05 8.00 -2.62
C LYS A 75 3.34 6.88 -3.60
N LEU A 76 3.38 7.23 -4.88
CA LEU A 76 3.83 6.31 -5.91
C LEU A 76 5.29 5.96 -5.63
N ASN A 77 5.56 4.66 -5.54
CA ASN A 77 6.94 4.20 -5.45
C ASN A 77 7.51 4.09 -6.87
N ASN A 78 8.22 5.12 -7.31
CA ASN A 78 8.81 5.20 -8.65
C ASN A 78 9.76 4.03 -8.93
N GLU A 79 10.53 3.58 -7.94
CA GLU A 79 11.42 2.43 -8.11
C GLU A 79 10.64 1.13 -8.38
N LEU A 80 9.53 0.91 -7.67
CA LEU A 80 8.64 -0.22 -7.95
C LEU A 80 7.98 -0.09 -9.33
N TYR A 81 7.63 1.13 -9.74
CA TYR A 81 7.04 1.38 -11.07
C TYR A 81 8.03 1.01 -12.19
N GLU A 82 9.29 1.44 -12.08
CA GLU A 82 10.35 1.08 -13.02
C GLU A 82 10.63 -0.44 -13.04
N LYS A 83 10.54 -1.10 -11.88
CA LYS A 83 10.65 -2.57 -11.82
C LYS A 83 9.50 -3.25 -12.56
N LEU A 84 8.26 -2.77 -12.40
CA LEU A 84 7.10 -3.29 -13.14
C LEU A 84 7.25 -3.07 -14.65
N LEU A 85 7.71 -1.90 -15.10
CA LEU A 85 7.98 -1.62 -16.52
C LEU A 85 9.00 -2.59 -17.12
N LYS A 86 10.13 -2.81 -16.43
CA LYS A 86 11.15 -3.76 -16.89
C LYS A 86 10.62 -5.19 -16.91
N ALA A 87 9.90 -5.57 -15.86
CA ALA A 87 9.35 -6.91 -15.72
C ALA A 87 8.22 -7.19 -16.71
N SER A 88 7.43 -6.19 -17.12
CA SER A 88 6.40 -6.36 -18.15
C SER A 88 6.99 -6.61 -19.54
N VAL A 89 8.15 -6.02 -19.86
CA VAL A 89 8.86 -6.30 -21.11
C VAL A 89 9.37 -7.74 -21.14
N THR A 90 9.89 -8.24 -20.03
CA THR A 90 10.45 -9.60 -19.92
C THR A 90 9.43 -10.66 -19.52
N ARG A 91 8.17 -10.28 -19.30
CA ARG A 91 7.08 -11.15 -18.79
C ARG A 91 7.45 -11.85 -17.49
N GLN A 92 8.04 -11.10 -16.56
CA GLN A 92 8.45 -11.58 -15.26
C GLN A 92 7.61 -10.95 -14.14
N LEU A 93 7.57 -11.65 -13.00
CA LEU A 93 7.03 -11.14 -11.76
C LEU A 93 8.12 -10.44 -10.95
N VAL A 94 7.77 -9.34 -10.29
CA VAL A 94 8.64 -8.62 -9.38
C VAL A 94 8.56 -9.28 -8.01
N GLU A 95 9.69 -9.81 -7.56
CA GLU A 95 9.81 -10.36 -6.22
C GLU A 95 9.78 -9.22 -5.19
N ILE A 96 8.94 -9.39 -4.18
CA ILE A 96 8.84 -8.49 -3.05
C ILE A 96 9.00 -9.27 -1.75
N TYR A 97 9.68 -8.64 -0.80
CA TYR A 97 9.87 -9.19 0.54
C TYR A 97 8.82 -8.56 1.45
N SER A 98 7.97 -9.39 2.05
CA SER A 98 6.70 -9.02 2.67
C SER A 98 6.80 -8.25 4.01
N VAL A 99 7.97 -7.66 4.31
CA VAL A 99 8.20 -6.96 5.58
C VAL A 99 7.67 -5.54 5.57
N ASP A 100 7.69 -4.84 4.43
CA ASP A 100 7.33 -3.42 4.39
C ASP A 100 5.90 -3.19 3.90
N ARG A 101 4.98 -3.03 4.87
CA ARG A 101 3.63 -2.49 4.64
C ARG A 101 3.70 -1.02 4.21
N CYS A 102 2.66 -0.55 3.52
CA CYS A 102 2.54 0.85 3.05
C CYS A 102 3.67 1.32 2.09
N THR A 103 4.30 0.40 1.36
CA THR A 103 5.33 0.70 0.34
C THR A 103 4.76 1.19 -0.99
N GLY A 104 3.45 1.31 -1.10
CA GLY A 104 2.77 1.73 -2.32
C GLY A 104 2.67 0.63 -3.39
N LYS A 105 2.87 -0.65 -3.05
CA LYS A 105 2.79 -1.79 -4.00
C LYS A 105 1.50 -1.80 -4.80
N THR A 106 0.36 -2.05 -4.13
CA THR A 106 -0.95 -2.12 -4.79
C THR A 106 -1.29 -0.83 -5.54
N SER A 107 -0.99 0.36 -4.98
CA SER A 107 -1.20 1.63 -5.67
C SER A 107 -0.35 1.78 -6.94
N THR A 108 0.91 1.36 -6.89
CA THR A 108 1.82 1.39 -8.04
C THR A 108 1.39 0.39 -9.10
N LEU A 109 0.97 -0.81 -8.71
CA LEU A 109 0.43 -1.83 -9.62
C LEU A 109 -0.83 -1.35 -10.33
N ILE A 110 -1.78 -0.77 -9.60
CA ILE A 110 -3.02 -0.25 -10.17
C ILE A 110 -2.73 0.92 -11.12
N LYS A 111 -1.81 1.81 -10.75
CA LYS A 111 -1.40 2.90 -11.66
C LYS A 111 -0.86 2.32 -12.98
N PHE A 112 0.09 1.38 -12.88
CA PHE A 112 0.65 0.69 -14.04
C PHE A 112 -0.46 0.06 -14.89
N ALA A 113 -1.34 -0.72 -14.27
CA ALA A 113 -2.42 -1.40 -14.96
C ALA A 113 -3.37 -0.43 -15.66
N LYS A 114 -3.70 0.69 -15.02
CA LYS A 114 -4.55 1.74 -15.58
C LYS A 114 -3.90 2.46 -16.75
N GLU A 115 -2.58 2.71 -16.70
CA GLU A 115 -1.82 3.38 -17.76
C GLU A 115 -1.72 2.54 -19.04
N PHE A 116 -1.62 1.22 -18.89
CA PHE A 116 -1.51 0.27 -20.00
C PHE A 116 -2.84 -0.42 -20.37
N ASP A 117 -3.95 -0.04 -19.73
CA ASP A 117 -5.27 -0.64 -19.92
C ASP A 117 -5.23 -2.19 -19.77
N ILE A 118 -4.68 -2.65 -18.64
CA ILE A 118 -4.53 -4.06 -18.26
C ILE A 118 -5.36 -4.33 -17.00
N ALA A 119 -6.00 -5.49 -16.90
CA ALA A 119 -6.75 -5.84 -15.70
C ALA A 119 -5.84 -6.20 -14.52
N VAL A 120 -6.28 -5.91 -13.29
CA VAL A 120 -5.57 -6.28 -12.06
C VAL A 120 -6.29 -7.46 -11.41
N ALA A 121 -5.55 -8.54 -11.15
CA ALA A 121 -6.03 -9.64 -10.33
C ALA A 121 -5.56 -9.44 -8.88
N VAL A 122 -6.51 -9.49 -7.94
CA VAL A 122 -6.26 -9.46 -6.50
C VAL A 122 -6.80 -10.74 -5.84
N PRO A 123 -6.36 -11.09 -4.61
CA PRO A 123 -6.70 -12.38 -4.01
C PRO A 123 -8.20 -12.61 -3.80
N PHE A 124 -8.94 -11.56 -3.41
CA PHE A 124 -10.34 -11.65 -3.00
C PHE A 124 -11.20 -10.54 -3.62
N SER A 125 -12.47 -10.85 -3.89
CA SER A 125 -13.44 -9.94 -4.50
C SER A 125 -13.70 -8.68 -3.66
N GLU A 126 -13.71 -8.83 -2.33
CA GLU A 126 -13.93 -7.75 -1.37
C GLU A 126 -12.80 -6.71 -1.45
N ILE A 127 -11.57 -7.17 -1.68
CA ILE A 127 -10.42 -6.29 -1.90
C ILE A 127 -10.59 -5.58 -3.25
N ALA A 128 -11.01 -6.30 -4.28
CA ALA A 128 -11.22 -5.72 -5.61
C ALA A 128 -12.25 -4.58 -5.57
N GLU A 129 -13.41 -4.81 -4.95
CA GLU A 129 -14.47 -3.80 -4.81
C GLU A 129 -13.98 -2.54 -4.11
N LYS A 130 -13.27 -2.72 -2.99
CA LYS A 130 -12.67 -1.59 -2.26
C LYS A 130 -11.69 -0.80 -3.13
N LEU A 131 -10.81 -1.50 -3.86
CA LEU A 131 -9.81 -0.86 -4.72
C LEU A 131 -10.45 -0.17 -5.93
N ARG A 132 -11.50 -0.74 -6.53
CA ARG A 132 -12.27 -0.09 -7.60
C ARG A 132 -12.80 1.26 -7.13
N GLY A 133 -13.43 1.31 -5.97
CA GLY A 133 -13.93 2.55 -5.36
C GLY A 133 -12.81 3.55 -5.00
N GLU A 134 -11.67 3.07 -4.48
CA GLU A 134 -10.56 3.93 -4.05
C GLU A 134 -9.78 4.55 -5.22
N TYR A 135 -9.59 3.80 -6.30
CA TYR A 135 -8.74 4.19 -7.44
C TYR A 135 -9.52 4.58 -8.69
N GLY A 136 -10.84 4.38 -8.71
CA GLY A 136 -11.70 4.64 -9.88
C GLY A 136 -11.19 3.88 -11.09
N TYR A 137 -10.95 2.58 -10.93
CA TYR A 137 -10.48 1.69 -11.98
C TYR A 137 -11.26 0.38 -11.94
N GLU A 138 -12.17 0.19 -12.89
CA GLU A 138 -13.14 -0.92 -12.87
C GLU A 138 -12.54 -2.29 -13.19
N ARG A 139 -11.39 -2.32 -13.88
CA ARG A 139 -10.73 -3.57 -14.30
C ARG A 139 -9.82 -4.14 -13.20
N ILE A 140 -10.30 -4.09 -11.96
CA ILE A 140 -9.68 -4.76 -10.80
C ILE A 140 -10.62 -5.87 -10.39
N TYR A 141 -10.14 -7.12 -10.31
CA TYR A 141 -10.98 -8.29 -10.08
C TYR A 141 -10.38 -9.21 -9.02
N GLY A 142 -11.24 -9.79 -8.18
CA GLY A 142 -10.86 -10.96 -7.39
C GLY A 142 -10.63 -12.16 -8.30
N LEU A 143 -9.77 -13.11 -7.91
CA LEU A 143 -9.52 -14.34 -8.68
C LEU A 143 -10.82 -15.07 -9.09
N ASN A 144 -11.79 -15.15 -8.17
CA ASN A 144 -13.08 -15.80 -8.44
C ASN A 144 -14.01 -14.97 -9.35
N GLU A 145 -13.81 -13.66 -9.46
CA GLU A 145 -14.55 -12.81 -10.39
C GLU A 145 -13.99 -12.94 -11.80
N LEU A 146 -12.66 -13.13 -11.91
CA LEU A 146 -11.92 -13.10 -13.16
C LEU A 146 -12.47 -14.13 -14.17
N LYS A 147 -12.89 -15.33 -13.72
CA LYS A 147 -13.50 -16.37 -14.56
C LYS A 147 -14.74 -15.93 -15.35
N TYR A 148 -15.40 -14.85 -14.93
CA TYR A 148 -16.58 -14.32 -15.59
C TYR A 148 -16.29 -13.07 -16.43
N LYS A 149 -15.01 -12.74 -16.62
CA LYS A 149 -14.57 -11.54 -17.35
C LYS A 149 -13.86 -11.95 -18.64
N ASN A 150 -13.99 -11.11 -19.65
CA ASN A 150 -13.34 -11.30 -20.94
C ASN A 150 -12.00 -10.58 -20.99
N GLU A 151 -11.14 -10.87 -20.02
CA GLU A 151 -9.79 -10.30 -19.95
C GLU A 151 -8.81 -11.24 -20.66
N ARG A 152 -7.84 -10.67 -21.37
CA ARG A 152 -6.73 -11.43 -21.99
C ARG A 152 -5.41 -11.20 -21.30
N GLN A 153 -5.23 -10.02 -20.71
CA GLN A 153 -4.00 -9.60 -20.07
C GLN A 153 -4.30 -9.15 -18.65
N ILE A 154 -3.47 -9.62 -17.72
CA ILE A 154 -3.58 -9.26 -16.31
C ILE A 154 -2.23 -8.89 -15.72
N VAL A 155 -2.26 -8.04 -14.71
CA VAL A 155 -1.21 -7.96 -13.69
C VAL A 155 -1.71 -8.53 -12.39
N ILE A 156 -0.82 -9.08 -11.58
CA ILE A 156 -1.19 -9.76 -10.33
C ILE A 156 -0.67 -9.02 -9.10
N ASP A 157 -1.51 -8.90 -8.08
CA ASP A 157 -1.11 -8.35 -6.78
C ASP A 157 -0.53 -9.45 -5.86
N GLU A 158 0.07 -9.03 -4.75
CA GLU A 158 0.62 -9.96 -3.76
C GLU A 158 -0.45 -10.83 -3.10
N GLY A 159 -0.09 -12.06 -2.73
CA GLY A 159 -0.99 -12.99 -2.03
C GLY A 159 -1.99 -13.74 -2.92
N ILE A 160 -1.83 -13.65 -4.24
CA ILE A 160 -2.60 -14.45 -5.21
C ILE A 160 -2.28 -15.94 -5.04
N ASP A 161 -3.33 -16.78 -5.03
CA ASP A 161 -3.19 -18.23 -5.10
C ASP A 161 -2.72 -18.65 -6.50
N MET A 162 -1.44 -19.00 -6.60
CA MET A 162 -0.78 -19.34 -7.87
C MET A 162 -1.36 -20.60 -8.53
N TYR A 163 -1.92 -21.54 -7.76
CA TYR A 163 -2.53 -22.74 -8.35
C TYR A 163 -3.83 -22.38 -9.06
N LYS A 164 -4.69 -21.61 -8.42
CA LYS A 164 -5.93 -21.10 -9.04
C LYS A 164 -5.64 -20.17 -10.21
N LEU A 165 -4.65 -19.30 -10.07
CA LEU A 165 -4.22 -18.43 -11.16
C LEU A 165 -3.81 -19.24 -12.38
N ARG A 166 -3.03 -20.32 -12.17
CA ARG A 166 -2.61 -21.21 -13.25
C ARG A 166 -3.80 -21.84 -13.98
N GLU A 167 -4.76 -22.40 -13.24
CA GLU A 167 -5.98 -22.98 -13.82
C GLU A 167 -6.75 -21.96 -14.67
N LEU A 168 -6.84 -20.71 -14.21
CA LEU A 168 -7.46 -19.61 -14.96
C LEU A 168 -6.66 -19.26 -16.22
N THR A 169 -5.33 -19.18 -16.13
CA THR A 169 -4.49 -18.90 -17.30
C THR A 169 -4.61 -19.97 -18.39
N GLU A 170 -4.69 -21.24 -17.99
CA GLU A 170 -4.84 -22.36 -18.92
C GLU A 170 -6.24 -22.40 -19.54
N SER A 171 -7.30 -22.23 -18.73
CA SER A 171 -8.69 -22.33 -19.20
C SER A 171 -9.16 -21.11 -20.02
N MET A 172 -8.71 -19.91 -19.65
CA MET A 172 -9.15 -18.66 -20.28
C MET A 172 -8.14 -18.08 -21.28
N LYS A 173 -6.96 -18.68 -21.40
CA LYS A 173 -5.82 -18.12 -22.16
C LYS A 173 -5.43 -16.73 -21.65
N LEU A 174 -5.46 -16.54 -20.33
CA LEU A 174 -5.00 -15.30 -19.71
C LEU A 174 -3.47 -15.22 -19.77
N GLU A 175 -2.99 -14.06 -20.19
CA GLU A 175 -1.58 -13.72 -20.22
C GLU A 175 -1.24 -12.84 -19.02
N ILE A 176 -0.30 -13.28 -18.20
CA ILE A 176 0.21 -12.45 -17.09
C ILE A 176 1.30 -11.54 -17.65
N VAL A 177 1.07 -10.24 -17.59
CA VAL A 177 2.01 -9.22 -18.07
C VAL A 177 3.14 -9.04 -17.08
N THR A 178 2.79 -8.82 -15.80
CA THR A 178 3.73 -8.72 -14.68
C THR A 178 2.92 -8.75 -13.37
N GLY A 179 3.54 -8.40 -12.25
CA GLY A 179 2.88 -8.29 -10.96
C GLY A 179 3.86 -8.50 -9.82
N PHE A 180 3.32 -8.68 -8.63
CA PHE A 180 4.10 -8.94 -7.43
C PHE A 180 3.97 -10.39 -6.97
N ILE A 181 5.07 -10.95 -6.49
CA ILE A 181 5.08 -12.27 -5.83
C ILE A 181 5.93 -12.22 -4.56
N GLU A 182 5.44 -12.85 -3.50
CA GLU A 182 6.22 -12.99 -2.27
C GLU A 182 7.45 -13.87 -2.51
N GLY A 183 8.63 -13.39 -2.10
CA GLY A 183 9.93 -14.05 -2.31
C GLY A 183 10.07 -15.46 -1.71
N ARG A 184 9.09 -15.98 -0.96
CA ARG A 184 9.07 -17.39 -0.51
C ARG A 184 8.53 -18.35 -1.57
N PHE A 185 7.88 -17.84 -2.62
CA PHE A 185 7.26 -18.62 -3.68
C PHE A 185 8.06 -18.61 -4.99
N VAL A 186 9.34 -18.25 -4.96
CA VAL A 186 10.22 -18.04 -6.13
C VAL A 186 10.32 -19.27 -7.05
N ASN A 187 10.05 -20.47 -6.54
CA ASN A 187 9.94 -21.69 -7.38
C ASN A 187 8.75 -21.66 -8.37
N ALA A 188 7.81 -20.72 -8.24
CA ALA A 188 6.75 -20.45 -9.21
C ALA A 188 7.23 -19.76 -10.49
N LYS A 189 8.47 -19.24 -10.57
CA LYS A 189 9.05 -18.69 -11.81
C LYS A 189 9.05 -19.69 -12.98
N LYS A 190 9.01 -21.00 -12.69
CA LYS A 190 8.91 -22.06 -13.72
C LYS A 190 7.51 -22.22 -14.32
N LEU A 191 6.48 -21.57 -13.79
CA LEU A 191 5.09 -21.74 -14.26
C LEU A 191 4.78 -20.98 -15.56
N PHE A 192 5.57 -19.97 -15.92
CA PHE A 192 5.26 -19.04 -17.03
C PHE A 192 6.20 -19.15 -18.23
N ASN A 193 7.25 -19.97 -18.15
CA ASN A 193 8.11 -20.27 -19.28
C ASN A 193 7.63 -21.56 -19.97
N ARG A 194 6.67 -21.42 -20.89
CA ARG A 194 6.40 -22.40 -21.95
C ARG A 194 6.33 -21.69 -23.29
#